data_AF-A0A934LDN7-F1
#
_entry.id   AF-A0A934LDN7-F1
#
_cell.length_a   1.000
_cell.length_b   1.000
_cell.length_c   1.000
_cell.angle_alpha   90.00
_cell.angle_beta   90.00
_cell.angle_gamma   90.00
#
_symmetry.space_group_name_H-M   'P 1'
#
loop_
_entity.id
_entity.type
_entity.pdbx_description
1 polymer ?
#
loop_
_entity_poly.entity_id
_entity_poly.type
_entity_poly.pdbx_seq_one_letter_code
_entity_poly.pdbx_strand_id
1 'polypeptide(L)'
;MSYARISNDLVEYFQTHFVMEEGLMVTHKYPETAAHKAEHANFVSRVLAFKSRFEAGSVTQSIAILTYLKDWLINHIGATDKALVSHIKSQ
;
A
#
# COMPACT_ATOMS: atom_id res chain seq x y z
N MET A 1 -23.13 -4.14 0.00
CA MET A 1 -21.96 -3.81 0.85
C MET A 1 -21.74 -2.31 0.78
N SER A 2 -21.50 -1.63 1.91
CA SER A 2 -21.22 -0.18 1.90
C SER A 2 -19.75 0.09 1.55
N TYR A 3 -19.47 1.19 0.87
CA TYR A 3 -18.11 1.62 0.50
C TYR A 3 -17.17 1.75 1.71
N ALA A 4 -17.70 2.19 2.86
CA ALA A 4 -16.96 2.27 4.11
C ALA A 4 -16.38 0.93 4.56
N ARG A 5 -17.12 -0.18 4.36
CA ARG A 5 -16.65 -1.53 4.69
C ARG A 5 -15.50 -1.95 3.77
N ILE A 6 -15.66 -1.74 2.46
CA ILE A 6 -14.63 -2.06 1.46
C ILE A 6 -13.34 -1.28 1.75
N SER A 7 -13.44 0.00 2.14
CA SER A 7 -12.28 0.81 2.50
C SER A 7 -11.56 0.32 3.75
N ASN A 8 -12.28 -0.20 4.76
CA ASN A 8 -11.66 -0.73 5.97
C ASN A 8 -10.92 -2.03 5.69
N ASP A 9 -11.59 -2.96 5.00
CA ASP A 9 -11.03 -4.26 4.62
C ASP A 9 -9.76 -4.07 3.79
N LEU A 10 -9.74 -3.07 2.91
CA LEU A 10 -8.58 -2.71 2.09
C LEU A 10 -7.39 -2.19 2.93
N VAL A 11 -7.66 -1.30 3.89
CA VAL A 11 -6.61 -0.75 4.77
C VAL A 11 -5.99 -1.86 5.63
N GLU A 12 -6.82 -2.70 6.23
CA GLU A 12 -6.36 -3.81 7.08
C GLU A 12 -5.52 -4.82 6.28
N TYR A 13 -5.95 -5.16 5.06
CA TYR A 13 -5.21 -6.04 4.17
C TYR A 13 -3.81 -5.48 3.87
N PHE A 14 -3.71 -4.21 3.46
CA PHE A 14 -2.41 -3.61 3.13
C PHE A 14 -1.51 -3.45 4.33
N GLN A 15 -2.05 -3.10 5.50
CA GLN A 15 -1.25 -3.05 6.72
C GLN A 15 -0.64 -4.42 7.06
N THR A 16 -1.43 -5.48 6.96
CA THR A 16 -0.95 -6.85 7.21
C THR A 16 0.11 -7.27 6.19
N HIS A 17 -0.12 -6.97 4.92
CA HIS A 17 0.82 -7.25 3.84
C HIS A 17 2.15 -6.50 4.02
N PHE A 18 2.11 -5.20 4.28
CA PHE A 18 3.32 -4.39 4.49
C PHE A 18 4.11 -4.85 5.72
N VAL A 19 3.45 -5.21 6.83
CA VAL A 19 4.15 -5.75 8.00
C VAL A 19 4.92 -7.02 7.66
N MET A 20 4.33 -7.91 6.84
CA MET A 20 4.99 -9.13 6.39
C MET A 20 6.23 -8.82 5.53
N GLU A 21 6.08 -7.95 4.52
CA GLU A 21 7.21 -7.58 3.66
C GLU A 21 8.31 -6.84 4.41
N GLU A 22 7.94 -5.95 5.32
CA GLU A 22 8.90 -5.25 6.18
C GLU A 22 9.67 -6.19 7.09
N GLY A 23 9.02 -7.26 7.57
CA GLY A 23 9.70 -8.34 8.28
C GLY A 23 10.71 -9.08 7.40
N LEU A 24 10.36 -9.37 6.14
CA LEU A 24 11.26 -9.97 5.17
C LEU A 24 12.45 -9.04 4.87
N MET A 25 12.19 -7.76 4.64
CA MET A 25 13.23 -6.75 4.39
C MET A 25 14.27 -6.71 5.50
N VAL A 26 13.83 -6.70 6.77
CA VAL A 26 14.73 -6.72 7.93
C VAL A 26 15.50 -8.03 8.01
N THR A 27 14.82 -9.17 7.84
CA THR A 27 15.42 -10.51 7.92
C THR A 27 16.52 -10.69 6.87
N HIS A 28 16.29 -10.22 5.66
CA HIS A 28 17.21 -10.33 4.53
C HIS A 28 18.14 -9.12 4.38
N LYS A 29 18.19 -8.21 5.36
CA LYS A 29 19.06 -7.01 5.33
C LYS A 29 18.93 -6.24 4.01
N TYR A 30 17.70 -6.06 3.55
CA TYR A 30 17.41 -5.41 2.27
C TYR A 30 17.88 -3.93 2.31
N PRO A 31 18.77 -3.49 1.40
CA PRO A 31 19.37 -2.16 1.49
C PRO A 31 18.35 -1.02 1.35
N GLU A 32 17.31 -1.20 0.54
CA GLU A 32 16.28 -0.19 0.27
C GLU A 32 15.13 -0.19 1.28
N THR A 33 15.29 -0.84 2.44
CA THR A 33 14.23 -0.98 3.46
C THR A 33 13.59 0.36 3.82
N ALA A 34 14.39 1.42 4.00
CA ALA A 34 13.88 2.73 4.40
C ALA A 34 12.99 3.36 3.31
N ALA A 35 13.39 3.23 2.04
CA ALA A 35 12.64 3.77 0.91
C ALA A 35 11.33 3.00 0.71
N HIS A 36 11.38 1.66 0.72
CA HIS A 36 10.19 0.80 0.57
C HIS A 36 9.16 1.08 1.68
N LYS A 37 9.60 1.16 2.94
CA LYS A 37 8.73 1.55 4.07
C LYS A 37 8.09 2.92 3.91
N ALA A 38 8.81 3.88 3.32
CA ALA A 38 8.27 5.21 3.07
C ALA A 38 7.14 5.18 2.02
N GLU A 39 7.25 4.32 1.00
CA GLU A 39 6.17 4.10 0.03
C GLU A 39 4.92 3.52 0.70
N HIS A 40 5.08 2.50 1.55
CA HIS A 40 3.98 1.92 2.35
C HIS A 40 3.28 2.97 3.21
N ALA A 41 4.06 3.75 3.96
CA ALA A 41 3.52 4.79 4.84
C ALA A 41 2.75 5.87 4.04
N ASN A 42 3.28 6.27 2.87
CA ASN A 42 2.62 7.25 2.00
C ASN A 42 1.28 6.71 1.48
N PHE A 43 1.26 5.45 1.05
CA PHE A 43 0.06 4.80 0.56
C PHE A 43 -1.03 4.73 1.64
N VAL A 44 -0.70 4.24 2.83
CA VAL A 44 -1.66 4.15 3.96
C VAL A 44 -2.21 5.54 4.30
N SER A 45 -1.34 6.55 4.39
CA SER A 45 -1.75 7.94 4.68
C SER A 45 -2.75 8.47 3.64
N ARG A 46 -2.50 8.22 2.36
CA ARG A 46 -3.42 8.63 1.28
C ARG A 46 -4.75 7.91 1.40
N VAL A 47 -4.76 6.58 1.56
CA VAL A 47 -6.01 5.80 1.67
C VAL A 47 -6.86 6.27 2.87
N LEU A 48 -6.23 6.53 4.02
CA LEU A 48 -6.93 7.08 5.19
C LEU A 48 -7.50 8.47 4.93
N ALA A 49 -6.77 9.33 4.23
CA ALA A 49 -7.27 10.66 3.85
C ALA A 49 -8.48 10.57 2.90
N PHE A 50 -8.52 9.57 2.01
CA PHE A 50 -9.69 9.33 1.15
C PHE A 50 -10.88 8.79 1.92
N LYS A 51 -10.66 7.82 2.83
CA LYS A 51 -11.70 7.30 3.72
C LYS A 51 -12.38 8.42 4.51
N SER A 52 -11.61 9.31 5.12
CA SER A 52 -12.13 10.46 5.87
C SER A 52 -12.99 11.39 5.01
N ARG A 53 -12.55 11.73 3.79
CA ARG A 53 -13.34 12.57 2.86
C ARG A 53 -14.62 11.89 2.39
N PHE A 54 -14.58 10.58 2.19
CA PHE A 54 -15.75 9.81 1.81
C PHE A 54 -16.80 9.80 2.93
N GLU A 55 -16.38 9.56 4.17
CA GLU A 55 -17.26 9.59 5.34
C GLU A 55 -17.90 10.97 5.57
N ALA A 56 -17.23 12.03 5.14
CA ALA A 56 -17.76 13.40 5.14
C ALA A 56 -18.77 13.70 4.01
N GLY A 57 -19.14 12.72 3.18
CA GLY A 57 -20.17 12.85 2.13
C GLY A 57 -19.69 13.33 0.76
N SER A 58 -18.37 13.37 0.52
CA SER A 58 -17.81 13.81 -0.78
C SER A 58 -17.78 12.68 -1.82
N VAL A 59 -18.93 12.35 -2.42
CA VAL A 59 -19.12 11.21 -3.35
C VAL A 59 -18.31 11.33 -4.66
N THR A 60 -17.97 12.55 -5.10
CA THR A 60 -17.26 12.83 -6.37
C THR A 60 -15.80 12.34 -6.42
N GLN A 61 -15.23 11.84 -5.32
CA GLN A 61 -13.81 11.44 -5.25
C GLN A 61 -13.57 9.93 -5.43
N SER A 62 -14.63 9.13 -5.55
CA SER A 62 -14.55 7.64 -5.59
C SER A 62 -13.81 7.08 -6.81
N ILE A 63 -13.86 7.74 -7.97
CA ILE A 63 -13.15 7.27 -9.18
C ILE A 63 -11.65 7.59 -9.08
N ALA A 64 -11.30 8.79 -8.62
CA ALA A 64 -9.91 9.22 -8.49
C ALA A 64 -9.11 8.32 -7.54
N ILE A 65 -9.73 7.86 -6.46
CA ILE A 65 -9.08 6.92 -5.53
C ILE A 65 -8.88 5.54 -6.14
N LEU A 66 -9.85 5.01 -6.88
CA LEU A 66 -9.68 3.71 -7.55
C LEU A 66 -8.56 3.77 -8.59
N THR A 67 -8.45 4.86 -9.35
CA THR A 67 -7.33 5.10 -10.27
C THR A 67 -6.01 5.15 -9.51
N TYR A 68 -5.92 5.95 -8.44
CA TYR A 68 -4.71 6.04 -7.62
C TYR A 68 -4.29 4.68 -7.04
N LEU A 69 -5.23 3.93 -6.44
CA LEU A 69 -4.97 2.60 -5.88
C LEU A 69 -4.41 1.65 -6.94
N LYS A 70 -5.07 1.60 -8.11
CA LYS A 70 -4.65 0.75 -9.22
C LYS A 70 -3.24 1.11 -9.68
N ASP A 71 -2.99 2.38 -9.95
CA ASP A 71 -1.72 2.83 -10.50
C ASP A 71 -0.58 2.65 -9.49
N TRP A 72 -0.84 2.90 -8.20
CA TRP A 72 0.14 2.67 -7.15
C TRP A 72 0.49 1.18 -7.04
N LEU A 73 -0.51 0.28 -7.01
CA LEU A 73 -0.29 -1.15 -6.88
C LEU A 73 0.50 -1.73 -8.05
N ILE A 74 0.15 -1.35 -9.28
CA ILE A 74 0.84 -1.84 -10.48
C ILE A 74 2.33 -1.45 -10.44
N ASN A 75 2.62 -0.21 -10.07
CA ASN A 75 3.99 0.28 -10.01
C ASN A 75 4.77 -0.31 -8.84
N HIS A 76 4.17 -0.35 -7.64
CA HIS A 76 4.81 -0.86 -6.43
C HIS A 76 5.15 -2.35 -6.57
N ILE A 77 4.18 -3.18 -6.98
CA ILE A 77 4.40 -4.62 -7.17
C ILE A 77 5.37 -4.87 -8.34
N GLY A 78 5.20 -4.13 -9.44
CA GLY A 78 5.99 -4.31 -10.65
C GLY A 78 7.45 -3.88 -10.53
N ALA A 79 7.76 -2.94 -9.62
CA ALA A 79 9.08 -2.38 -9.43
C ALA A 79 9.63 -2.65 -8.03
N THR A 80 9.03 -2.04 -6.99
CA THR A 80 9.53 -2.07 -5.61
C THR A 80 9.55 -3.49 -5.03
N ASP A 81 8.42 -4.21 -5.05
CA ASP A 81 8.33 -5.56 -4.48
C ASP A 81 9.14 -6.57 -5.29
N LYS A 82 9.18 -6.38 -6.61
CA LYS A 82 10.02 -7.20 -7.50
C LYS A 82 11.51 -7.04 -7.19
N ALA A 83 11.96 -5.85 -6.80
CA ALA A 83 13.33 -5.61 -6.38
C ALA A 83 13.65 -6.34 -5.06
N LEU A 84 12.73 -6.29 -4.08
CA LEU A 84 12.84 -7.08 -2.85
C LEU A 84 12.93 -8.58 -3.13
N VAL A 85 12.04 -9.13 -3.97
CA VAL A 85 12.06 -10.54 -4.37
C VAL A 85 13.38 -10.92 -5.05
N SER A 86 13.92 -10.05 -5.89
CA SER A 86 15.18 -10.28 -6.59
C SER A 86 16.36 -10.34 -5.62
N HIS A 87 16.39 -9.43 -4.64
CA HIS A 87 17.38 -9.44 -3.56
C HIS A 87 17.31 -10.73 -2.74
N ILE A 88 16.11 -11.11 -2.27
CA ILE A 88 15.92 -12.33 -1.47
C ILE A 88 16.37 -13.58 -2.23
N LYS A 89 16.06 -13.67 -3.54
CA LYS A 89 16.46 -14.81 -4.38
C LYS A 89 17.97 -14.88 -4.67
N SER A 90 18.68 -13.77 -4.50
CA SER A 90 20.12 -13.68 -4.73
C SER A 90 20.98 -13.98 -3.49
N GLN A 91 20.35 -14.23 -2.34
CA GLN A 91 20.98 -14.66 -1.10
C GLN A 91 21.06 -16.17 -1.00
#